data_AF-A0A3C1MVL6-F1
#
_entry.id   AF-A0A3C1MVL6-F1
#
_cell.length_a   1.000
_cell.length_b   1.000
_cell.length_c   1.000
_cell.angle_alpha   90.00
_cell.angle_beta   90.00
_cell.angle_gamma   90.00
#
_symmetry.space_group_name_H-M   'P 1'
#
loop_
_entity.id
_entity.type
_entity.pdbx_description
1 polymer ?
#
loop_
_entity_poly.entity_id
_entity_poly.type
_entity_poly.pdbx_seq_one_letter_code
_entity_poly.pdbx_strand_id
1 'polypeptide(L)'
;MANKSPRASSRLRIRVLAQALLLAGVAQPVLAADWTVTPNLTASERYTDNVNLAPSSGKKESDFITEVRPGIQLYKNGRRLKVNINYSLQSLT
;
A
#
# COMPACT_ATOMS: atom_id res chain seq x y z
N MET A 1 -25.16 -3.99 -29.50
CA MET A 1 -25.83 -3.78 -28.19
C MET A 1 -24.82 -4.15 -27.10
N ALA A 2 -24.10 -3.16 -26.56
CA ALA A 2 -24.28 -2.59 -25.21
C ALA A 2 -23.99 -3.65 -24.11
N ASN A 3 -22.95 -3.54 -23.29
CA ASN A 3 -22.81 -2.54 -22.24
C ASN A 3 -21.37 -2.59 -21.68
N LYS A 4 -20.54 -1.56 -21.92
CA LYS A 4 -19.29 -1.40 -21.16
C LYS A 4 -19.61 -0.48 -19.98
N SER A 5 -19.87 -1.09 -18.84
CA SER A 5 -20.05 -0.40 -17.56
C SER A 5 -18.82 0.48 -17.26
N PRO A 6 -18.98 1.79 -16.96
CA PRO A 6 -17.87 2.62 -16.58
C PRO A 6 -17.45 2.27 -15.15
N ARG A 7 -16.33 1.56 -14.96
CA ARG A 7 -15.67 1.43 -13.65
C ARG A 7 -14.94 2.73 -13.31
N ALA A 8 -15.71 3.81 -13.18
CA ALA A 8 -15.24 5.07 -12.62
C ALA A 8 -15.31 4.99 -11.08
N SER A 9 -14.33 4.31 -10.45
CA SER A 9 -14.22 4.35 -8.98
C SER A 9 -12.79 4.17 -8.43
N SER A 10 -11.77 4.01 -9.27
CA SER A 10 -10.38 3.80 -8.84
C SER A 10 -9.65 5.10 -8.50
N ARG A 11 -9.98 6.22 -9.18
CA ARG A 11 -9.31 7.52 -8.97
C ARG A 11 -9.55 8.15 -7.59
N LEU A 12 -10.69 7.82 -6.96
CA LEU A 12 -11.07 8.39 -5.66
C LEU A 12 -10.30 7.73 -4.50
N ARG A 13 -9.90 6.46 -4.64
CA ARG A 13 -9.18 5.71 -3.58
C ARG A 13 -7.70 6.09 -3.48
N ILE A 14 -7.07 6.38 -4.61
CA ILE A 14 -5.64 6.75 -4.69
C ILE A 14 -5.36 8.07 -3.95
N ARG A 15 -6.28 9.04 -4.02
CA ARG A 15 -6.08 10.34 -3.36
C ARG A 15 -6.21 10.29 -1.84
N VAL A 16 -7.00 9.36 -1.31
CA VAL A 16 -7.15 9.17 0.14
C VAL A 16 -5.90 8.53 0.76
N LEU A 17 -5.30 7.55 0.06
CA LEU A 17 -4.06 6.90 0.51
C LEU A 17 -2.85 7.86 0.54
N ALA A 18 -2.73 8.73 -0.47
CA ALA A 18 -1.64 9.70 -0.54
C ALA A 18 -1.73 10.78 0.56
N GLN A 19 -2.95 11.21 0.94
CA GLN A 19 -3.12 12.19 2.03
C GLN A 19 -2.86 11.58 3.41
N ALA A 20 -3.26 10.32 3.65
CA ALA A 20 -2.97 9.64 4.91
C ALA A 20 -1.46 9.48 5.16
N LEU A 21 -0.66 9.30 4.11
CA LEU A 21 0.80 9.15 4.23
C LEU A 21 1.50 10.46 4.61
N LEU A 22 1.02 11.60 4.10
CA LEU A 22 1.57 12.93 4.42
C LEU A 22 1.27 13.35 5.87
N LEU A 23 0.12 12.97 6.42
CA LEU A 23 -0.23 13.25 7.81
C LEU A 23 0.51 12.38 8.83
N ALA A 24 0.99 11.19 8.45
CA ALA A 24 1.76 10.31 9.33
C ALA A 24 3.22 10.73 9.53
N GLY A 25 3.78 11.54 8.61
CA GLY A 25 5.17 12.01 8.68
C GLY A 25 5.42 13.19 9.63
N VAL A 26 4.37 13.89 10.07
CA VAL A 26 4.46 15.09 10.93
C VAL A 26 4.16 14.84 12.39
N ALA A 27 3.66 13.66 12.75
CA ALA A 27 3.42 13.29 14.14
C ALA A 27 4.74 12.91 14.83
N GLN A 28 5.50 13.91 15.28
CA GLN A 28 6.58 13.64 16.23
C GLN A 28 5.93 13.13 17.52
N PRO A 29 6.22 11.90 17.97
CA PRO A 29 5.69 11.41 19.22
C PRO A 29 6.34 12.23 20.34
N VAL A 30 5.59 13.10 21.01
CA VAL A 30 5.98 13.62 22.33
C VAL A 30 5.72 12.51 23.36
N LEU A 31 6.38 11.37 23.19
CA LEU A 31 6.24 10.23 24.08
C LEU A 31 7.27 10.38 25.19
N ALA A 32 6.83 10.32 26.45
CA ALA A 32 7.67 10.35 27.64
C ALA A 32 8.69 9.18 27.73
N ALA A 33 8.76 8.33 26.70
CA ALA A 33 9.75 7.28 26.55
C ALA A 33 10.27 7.25 25.12
N ASP A 34 11.58 7.04 24.95
CA ASP A 34 12.26 6.99 23.65
C ASP A 34 11.77 5.82 22.80
N TRP A 35 10.73 6.07 22.01
CA TRP A 35 10.24 5.16 20.98
C TRP A 35 10.75 5.63 19.63
N THR A 36 11.36 4.72 18.89
CA THR A 36 11.67 4.93 17.47
C THR A 36 10.51 4.40 16.65
N VAL A 37 9.88 5.29 15.89
CA VAL A 37 8.79 4.96 14.96
C VAL A 37 9.31 5.14 13.54
N THR A 38 9.34 4.06 12.78
CA THR A 38 9.84 4.05 11.40
C THR A 38 8.71 3.64 10.45
N PRO A 39 7.94 4.59 9.89
CA PRO A 39 6.97 4.29 8.84
C PRO A 39 7.72 3.92 7.55
N ASN A 40 7.11 3.05 6.75
CA ASN A 40 7.61 2.71 5.41
C ASN A 40 6.45 2.56 4.43
N LEU A 41 6.73 2.80 3.15
CA LEU A 41 5.79 2.58 2.06
C LEU A 41 6.54 1.99 0.88
N THR A 42 6.06 0.85 0.38
CA THR A 42 6.48 0.30 -0.90
C THR A 42 5.34 0.46 -1.90
N ALA A 43 5.65 0.90 -3.12
CA ALA A 43 4.71 0.96 -4.23
C ALA A 43 5.33 0.28 -5.45
N SER A 44 4.53 -0.52 -6.15
CA SER A 44 4.96 -1.18 -7.39
C SER A 44 3.84 -1.22 -8.41
N GLU A 45 4.23 -1.19 -9.68
CA GLU A 45 3.32 -1.32 -10.81
C GLU A 45 3.81 -2.45 -11.72
N ARG A 46 2.90 -3.33 -12.14
CA ARG A 46 3.20 -4.44 -13.04
C ARG A 46 2.30 -4.40 -14.25
N TYR A 47 2.92 -4.29 -15.42
CA TYR A 47 2.23 -4.49 -16.69
C TYR A 47 2.16 -5.98 -17.03
N THR A 48 1.00 -6.44 -17.49
CA THR A 48 0.81 -7.76 -18.09
C THR A 48 -0.01 -7.61 -19.37
N ASP A 49 0.33 -8.35 -20.42
CA ASP A 49 -0.42 -8.40 -21.66
C ASP A 49 -1.56 -9.45 -21.62
N ASN A 50 -1.64 -10.22 -20.54
CA ASN A 50 -2.60 -11.30 -20.37
C ASN A 50 -3.02 -11.48 -18.91
N VAL A 51 -3.73 -10.49 -18.36
CA VAL A 51 -4.13 -10.45 -16.94
C VAL A 51 -4.99 -11.64 -16.52
N ASN A 52 -5.86 -12.11 -17.41
CA ASN A 52 -6.78 -13.23 -17.17
C ASN A 52 -6.19 -14.59 -17.59
N LEU A 53 -4.91 -14.65 -17.97
CA LEU A 53 -4.22 -15.87 -18.40
C LEU A 53 -4.95 -16.60 -19.53
N ALA A 54 -5.48 -15.86 -20.51
CA ALA A 54 -6.16 -16.43 -21.66
C ALA A 54 -5.22 -17.36 -22.46
N PRO A 55 -5.72 -18.50 -22.98
CA PRO A 55 -4.95 -19.39 -23.82
C PRO A 55 -4.54 -18.72 -25.14
N SER A 56 -3.57 -19.28 -25.86
CA SER A 56 -3.01 -18.70 -27.09
C SER A 56 -4.02 -18.44 -28.21
N SER A 57 -5.11 -19.20 -28.23
CA SER A 57 -6.24 -19.03 -29.16
C SER A 57 -7.31 -18.06 -28.65
N GLY A 58 -7.23 -17.64 -27.39
CA GLY A 58 -8.15 -16.71 -26.75
C GLY A 58 -7.71 -15.25 -26.90
N LYS A 59 -8.62 -14.33 -26.59
CA LYS A 59 -8.30 -12.90 -26.57
C LYS A 59 -7.55 -12.57 -25.29
N LYS A 60 -6.27 -12.21 -25.42
CA LYS A 60 -5.46 -11.68 -24.33
C LYS A 60 -5.91 -10.27 -23.97
N GLU A 61 -5.88 -9.95 -22.69
CA GLU A 61 -6.23 -8.63 -22.15
C GLU A 61 -5.04 -8.08 -21.38
N SER A 62 -4.62 -6.87 -21.74
CA SER A 62 -3.57 -6.17 -21.04
C SER A 62 -4.11 -5.41 -19.86
N ASP A 63 -3.33 -5.33 -18.80
CA ASP A 63 -3.68 -4.56 -17.61
C ASP A 63 -2.42 -4.07 -16.87
N PHE A 64 -2.61 -3.02 -16.07
CA PHE A 64 -1.64 -2.54 -15.11
C PHE A 64 -2.13 -2.86 -13.70
N ILE A 65 -1.33 -3.61 -12.96
CA ILE A 65 -1.62 -3.98 -11.58
C ILE A 65 -0.81 -3.06 -10.68
N THR A 66 -1.49 -2.25 -9.87
CA THR A 66 -0.83 -1.39 -8.88
C THR A 66 -0.87 -2.06 -7.51
N GLU A 67 0.26 -2.08 -6.81
CA GLU A 67 0.35 -2.59 -5.46
C GLU A 67 0.97 -1.54 -4.54
N VAL A 68 0.35 -1.36 -3.37
CA VAL A 68 0.82 -0.44 -2.34
C VAL A 68 0.89 -1.20 -1.03
N ARG A 69 2.05 -1.11 -0.37
CA ARG A 69 2.35 -1.80 0.88
C ARG A 69 2.83 -0.80 1.92
N PRO A 70 1.92 -0.24 2.75
CA PRO A 70 2.34 0.54 3.89
C PRO A 70 2.82 -0.38 5.00
N GLY A 71 3.81 0.10 5.76
CA GLY A 71 4.32 -0.58 6.92
C GLY A 71 4.74 0.40 8.01
N ILE A 72 4.89 -0.12 9.21
CA ILE A 72 5.37 0.62 10.38
C ILE A 72 6.20 -0.30 11.25
N GLN A 73 7.34 0.21 11.71
CA GLN A 73 8.17 -0.41 12.70
C GLN A 73 8.18 0.45 13.96
N LEU A 74 8.03 -0.20 15.12
CA LEU A 74 8.11 0.42 16.44
C LEU A 74 9.23 -0.27 17.21
N TYR A 75 10.18 0.51 17.69
CA TYR A 75 11.30 0.04 18.48
C TYR A 75 11.41 0.82 19.79
N LYS A 76 11.72 0.11 20.87
CA LYS A 76 12.07 0.70 22.16
C LYS A 76 13.11 -0.14 22.87
N ASN A 77 14.12 0.53 23.39
CA ASN A 77 15.16 -0.06 24.21
C ASN A 77 15.22 0.63 25.57
N GLY A 78 14.39 0.17 26.51
CA GLY A 78 14.38 0.67 27.88
C GLY A 78 15.10 -0.26 28.86
N ARG A 79 15.36 0.25 30.08
CA ARG A 79 16.06 -0.49 31.15
C ARG A 79 15.40 -1.82 31.55
N ARG A 80 14.07 -1.92 31.51
CA ARG A 80 13.31 -3.12 31.90
C ARG A 80 12.45 -3.70 30.78
N LEU A 81 12.34 -2.99 29.66
CA LEU A 81 11.43 -3.34 28.56
C LEU A 81 12.11 -3.06 27.23
N LYS A 82 12.19 -4.10 26.42
CA LYS A 82 12.62 -4.03 25.01
C LYS A 82 11.44 -4.41 24.14
N VAL A 83 11.12 -3.58 23.16
CA VAL A 83 10.01 -3.80 22.23
C VAL A 83 10.52 -3.67 20.81
N ASN A 84 10.14 -4.63 19.97
CA ASN A 84 10.35 -4.60 18.53
C ASN A 84 9.06 -5.12 17.87
N ILE A 85 8.30 -4.22 17.26
CA ILE A 85 7.06 -4.53 16.57
C ILE A 85 7.22 -4.10 15.12
N ASN A 86 6.91 -5.00 14.20
CA ASN A 86 6.92 -4.74 12.76
C ASN A 86 5.57 -5.12 12.20
N TYR A 87 4.95 -4.20 11.48
CA TYR A 87 3.66 -4.41 10.84
C TYR A 87 3.71 -3.95 9.39
N SER A 88 3.17 -4.77 8.50
CA SER A 88 3.02 -4.45 7.08
C SER A 88 1.64 -4.85 6.60
N LEU A 89 1.07 -4.03 5.73
CA LEU A 89 -0.17 -4.29 5.02
C LEU A 89 0.14 -4.51 3.55
N GLN A 90 -0.53 -5.48 2.93
CA GLN A 90 -0.45 -5.71 1.49
C GLN A 90 -1.82 -5.47 0.87
N SER A 91 -1.89 -4.54 -0.09
CA SER A 91 -3.12 -4.23 -0.82
C SER A 91 -2.83 -4.17 -2.32
N LEU A 92 -3.60 -4.94 -3.10
CA LEU A 92 -3.62 -4.87 -4.56
C LEU A 92 -4.80 -3.99 -5.00
N THR A 93 -4.63 -3.20 -6.05
CA THR A 93 -5.69 -2.33 -6.60
C THR A 93 -5.67 -2.34 -8.12
#